data_AF-A0A9L0J218-F1
#
_entry.id   AF-A0A9L0J218-F1
#
_cell.length_a   1.000
_cell.length_b   1.000
_cell.length_c   1.000
_cell.angle_alpha   90.00
_cell.angle_beta   90.00
_cell.angle_gamma   90.00
#
_symmetry.space_group_name_H-M   'P 1'
#
loop_
_entity.id
_entity.type
_entity.pdbx_description
1 polymer ?
#
loop_
_entity_poly.entity_id
_entity_poly.type
_entity_poly.pdbx_seq_one_letter_code
_entity_poly.pdbx_strand_id
1 'polypeptide(L)'
;MLLAGAVRIADKIESGKTSVVVHCSDGWDRTAQLTSLAMLMLDSYYRTIKGFEALIEKEWISFGHKFALRVGHGNDNHADADRSPIFLQFIDCVWQMTRQFPSAFEFNELFLITILDHLYSCLFGTFLCNCEEQRVKEDVYTKTISLWSYINSQLDEFSNPFFVNYENHVLYPVASLSHLELWVNYYVRWNPRMRPQMPIHQTLKELLAVRAELQKRVEDLQREVATRASSSSERGSSPSHSVTPVHTSV
;
A
#
# COMPACT_ATOMS: atom_id res chain seq x y z
N MET A 1 -17.61 3.83 14.26
CA MET A 1 -16.18 3.75 13.88
C MET A 1 -16.08 3.52 12.38
N LEU A 2 -15.23 4.28 11.68
CA LEU A 2 -15.08 4.23 10.22
C LEU A 2 -14.63 2.85 9.70
N LEU A 3 -13.56 2.30 10.30
CA LEU A 3 -13.06 0.95 10.01
C LEU A 3 -14.15 -0.13 10.14
N ALA A 4 -14.98 -0.08 11.18
CA ALA A 4 -16.07 -1.03 11.36
C ALA A 4 -17.12 -0.94 10.22
N GLY A 5 -17.37 0.26 9.70
CA GLY A 5 -18.25 0.45 8.55
C GLY A 5 -17.67 -0.18 7.28
N ALA A 6 -16.38 0.06 7.02
CA ALA A 6 -15.68 -0.54 5.88
C ALA A 6 -15.61 -2.07 5.95
N VAL A 7 -15.36 -2.64 7.14
CA VAL A 7 -15.40 -4.09 7.37
C VAL A 7 -16.76 -4.68 7.03
N ARG A 8 -17.86 -4.02 7.43
CA ARG A 8 -19.23 -4.48 7.10
C ARG A 8 -19.49 -4.45 5.59
N ILE A 9 -18.96 -3.47 4.89
CA ILE A 9 -19.07 -3.36 3.42
C ILE A 9 -18.29 -4.51 2.77
N ALA A 10 -17.03 -4.69 3.16
CA ALA A 10 -16.16 -5.76 2.65
C ALA A 10 -16.74 -7.16 2.91
N ASP A 11 -17.18 -7.44 4.14
CA ASP A 11 -17.81 -8.71 4.53
C ASP A 11 -19.08 -9.01 3.72
N LYS A 12 -19.93 -7.99 3.50
CA LYS A 12 -21.16 -8.16 2.72
C LYS A 12 -20.90 -8.48 1.25
N ILE A 13 -19.83 -7.92 0.67
CA ILE A 13 -19.39 -8.23 -0.69
C ILE A 13 -18.74 -9.60 -0.74
N GLU A 14 -17.74 -9.86 0.11
CA GLU A 14 -16.91 -11.06 0.02
C GLU A 14 -17.63 -12.29 0.59
N SER A 15 -18.10 -12.27 1.82
CA SER A 15 -18.77 -13.41 2.43
C SER A 15 -20.25 -13.47 2.05
N GLY A 16 -20.91 -12.31 2.01
CA GLY A 16 -22.32 -12.22 1.65
C GLY A 16 -22.63 -12.32 0.16
N LYS A 17 -21.61 -12.26 -0.72
CA LYS A 17 -21.74 -12.27 -2.19
C LYS A 17 -22.85 -11.32 -2.69
N THR A 18 -22.99 -10.16 -2.03
CA THR A 18 -24.06 -9.20 -2.26
C THR A 18 -23.48 -7.86 -2.72
N SER A 19 -24.03 -7.28 -3.78
CA SER A 19 -23.70 -5.91 -4.19
C SER A 19 -24.21 -4.90 -3.15
N VAL A 20 -23.41 -3.88 -2.86
CA VAL A 20 -23.73 -2.85 -1.87
C VAL A 20 -23.71 -1.47 -2.51
N VAL A 21 -24.60 -0.60 -2.03
CA VAL A 21 -24.59 0.83 -2.38
C VAL A 21 -24.17 1.60 -1.15
N VAL A 22 -23.11 2.39 -1.28
CA VAL A 22 -22.57 3.22 -0.19
C VAL A 22 -22.87 4.67 -0.51
N HIS A 23 -23.61 5.36 0.36
CA HIS A 23 -23.85 6.78 0.22
C HIS A 23 -23.90 7.46 1.59
N CYS A 24 -23.78 8.79 1.57
CA CYS A 24 -23.99 9.67 2.72
C CYS A 24 -24.94 10.79 2.30
N SER A 25 -24.83 11.99 2.89
CA SER A 25 -25.56 13.18 2.44
C SER A 25 -25.13 13.59 1.03
N ASP A 26 -23.87 14.02 0.89
CA ASP A 26 -23.34 14.59 -0.36
C ASP A 26 -22.44 13.61 -1.13
N GLY A 27 -22.02 12.53 -0.47
CA GLY A 27 -21.28 11.45 -1.13
C GLY A 27 -19.78 11.65 -1.34
N TRP A 28 -19.19 12.79 -0.97
CA TRP A 28 -17.75 13.07 -1.21
C TRP A 28 -16.84 12.97 0.03
N ASP A 29 -17.40 12.84 1.25
CA ASP A 29 -16.62 12.77 2.50
C ASP A 29 -16.60 11.32 3.05
N ARG A 30 -17.61 10.97 3.84
CA ARG A 30 -17.72 9.64 4.48
C ARG A 30 -17.85 8.48 3.49
N THR A 31 -18.46 8.71 2.32
CA THR A 31 -18.55 7.68 1.27
C THR A 31 -17.16 7.34 0.75
N ALA A 32 -16.34 8.35 0.38
CA ALA A 32 -14.97 8.14 -0.08
C ALA A 32 -14.13 7.39 0.95
N GLN A 33 -14.27 7.73 2.24
CA GLN A 33 -13.63 6.99 3.33
C GLN A 33 -14.05 5.50 3.35
N LEU A 34 -15.35 5.22 3.28
CA LEU A 34 -15.87 3.85 3.37
C LEU A 34 -15.55 3.00 2.14
N THR A 35 -15.69 3.55 0.94
CA THR A 35 -15.42 2.84 -0.32
C THR A 35 -13.94 2.54 -0.45
N SER A 36 -13.06 3.53 -0.24
CA SER A 36 -11.61 3.33 -0.34
C SER A 36 -11.06 2.34 0.70
N LEU A 37 -11.54 2.38 1.95
CA LEU A 37 -11.14 1.39 2.96
C LEU A 37 -11.64 -0.01 2.62
N ALA A 38 -12.88 -0.17 2.15
CA ALA A 38 -13.38 -1.47 1.72
C ALA A 38 -12.61 -2.01 0.51
N MET A 39 -12.23 -1.14 -0.44
CA MET A 39 -11.41 -1.51 -1.59
C MET A 39 -10.01 -2.00 -1.17
N LEU A 40 -9.38 -1.36 -0.17
CA LEU A 40 -8.10 -1.83 0.38
C LEU A 40 -8.20 -3.19 1.05
N MET A 41 -9.33 -3.45 1.73
CA MET A 41 -9.60 -4.75 2.35
C MET A 41 -9.77 -5.84 1.29
N LEU A 42 -10.52 -5.56 0.23
CA LEU A 42 -10.93 -6.54 -0.78
C LEU A 42 -9.86 -6.82 -1.83
N ASP A 43 -9.18 -5.79 -2.34
CA ASP A 43 -8.32 -5.88 -3.52
C ASP A 43 -6.85 -5.61 -3.15
N SER A 44 -5.97 -6.57 -3.45
CA SER A 44 -4.54 -6.45 -3.15
C SER A 44 -3.83 -5.45 -4.04
N TYR A 45 -4.37 -5.11 -5.21
CA TYR A 45 -3.80 -4.08 -6.08
C TYR A 45 -3.68 -2.75 -5.33
N TYR A 46 -4.73 -2.31 -4.63
CA TYR A 46 -4.73 -1.03 -3.91
C TYR A 46 -3.76 -0.98 -2.71
N ARG A 47 -3.15 -2.11 -2.34
CA ARG A 47 -2.13 -2.19 -1.27
C ARG A 47 -0.70 -2.03 -1.79
N THR A 48 -0.52 -2.01 -3.11
CA THR A 48 0.72 -1.61 -3.76
C THR A 48 0.87 -0.08 -3.71
N ILE A 49 2.08 0.45 -3.82
CA ILE A 49 2.33 1.90 -3.88
C ILE A 49 1.50 2.50 -5.02
N LYS A 50 1.65 1.96 -6.24
CA LYS A 50 0.93 2.42 -7.43
C LYS A 50 -0.58 2.27 -7.32
N GLY A 51 -1.05 1.18 -6.75
CA GLY A 51 -2.47 0.97 -6.54
C GLY A 51 -3.04 1.95 -5.52
N PHE A 52 -2.33 2.24 -4.43
CA PHE A 52 -2.78 3.21 -3.44
C PHE A 52 -2.83 4.65 -4.00
N GLU A 53 -1.85 5.03 -4.81
CA GLU A 53 -1.88 6.29 -5.57
C GLU A 53 -3.12 6.36 -6.46
N ALA A 54 -3.40 5.29 -7.22
CA ALA A 54 -4.59 5.18 -8.07
C ALA A 54 -5.90 5.21 -7.26
N LEU A 55 -5.92 4.62 -6.06
CA LEU A 55 -7.07 4.64 -5.16
C LEU A 55 -7.40 6.07 -4.74
N ILE A 56 -6.39 6.88 -4.39
CA ILE A 56 -6.55 8.28 -4.01
C ILE A 56 -7.00 9.11 -5.22
N GLU A 57 -6.34 8.98 -6.37
CA GLU A 57 -6.72 9.69 -7.60
C GLU A 57 -8.17 9.39 -8.00
N LYS A 58 -8.61 8.14 -7.83
CA LYS A 58 -9.98 7.71 -8.10
C LYS A 58 -10.95 8.16 -6.99
N GLU A 59 -10.94 7.50 -5.84
CA GLU A 59 -12.03 7.62 -4.86
C GLU A 59 -12.06 8.97 -4.14
N TRP A 60 -10.96 9.73 -4.17
CA TRP A 60 -10.86 11.01 -3.49
C TRP A 60 -10.82 12.18 -4.46
N ILE A 61 -9.90 12.17 -5.44
CA ILE A 61 -9.69 13.33 -6.31
C ILE A 61 -10.76 13.39 -7.40
N SER A 62 -10.93 12.34 -8.21
CA SER A 62 -11.89 12.37 -9.33
C SER A 62 -13.35 12.36 -8.84
N PHE A 63 -13.65 11.62 -7.78
CA PHE A 63 -14.98 11.60 -7.15
C PHE A 63 -15.31 12.87 -6.32
N GLY A 64 -14.41 13.86 -6.29
CA GLY A 64 -14.74 15.22 -5.88
C GLY A 64 -14.71 15.48 -4.36
N HIS A 65 -13.83 14.79 -3.63
CA HIS A 65 -13.51 15.21 -2.27
C HIS A 65 -12.97 16.65 -2.30
N LYS A 66 -13.57 17.52 -1.48
CA LYS A 66 -13.32 18.97 -1.51
C LYS A 66 -12.02 19.34 -0.78
N PHE A 67 -10.86 18.87 -1.25
CA PHE A 67 -9.58 19.06 -0.57
C PHE A 67 -9.29 20.53 -0.23
N ALA A 68 -9.41 21.44 -1.20
CA ALA A 68 -9.13 22.85 -0.98
C ALA A 68 -10.01 23.49 0.11
N LEU A 69 -11.30 23.10 0.17
CA LEU A 69 -12.24 23.55 1.20
C LEU A 69 -11.95 22.90 2.57
N ARG A 70 -11.77 21.57 2.60
CA ARG A 70 -11.59 20.80 3.84
C ARG A 70 -10.27 21.13 4.53
N VAL A 71 -9.23 21.46 3.77
CA VAL A 71 -7.92 21.87 4.30
C VAL A 71 -7.85 23.40 4.50
N GLY A 72 -8.44 24.18 3.61
CA GLY A 72 -8.35 25.64 3.61
C GLY A 72 -7.03 26.17 3.04
N HIS A 73 -6.62 25.65 1.88
CA HIS A 73 -5.37 26.06 1.21
C HIS A 73 -5.33 27.57 0.95
N GLY A 74 -4.31 28.26 1.48
CA GLY A 74 -4.12 29.69 1.27
C GLY A 74 -5.25 30.58 1.81
N ASN A 75 -6.09 30.04 2.69
CA ASN A 75 -7.20 30.76 3.31
C ASN A 75 -6.88 31.02 4.79
N ASP A 76 -6.97 32.27 5.23
CA ASP A 76 -6.65 32.68 6.61
C ASP A 76 -7.79 32.45 7.61
N ASN A 77 -9.00 32.14 7.12
CA ASN A 77 -10.15 31.86 7.97
C ASN A 77 -10.04 30.48 8.63
N HIS A 78 -9.29 30.41 9.72
CA HIS A 78 -9.07 29.22 10.53
C HIS A 78 -10.33 28.74 11.27
N ALA A 79 -11.35 29.61 11.42
CA ALA A 79 -12.63 29.29 12.06
C ALA A 79 -13.68 28.75 11.07
N ASP A 80 -13.31 28.53 9.82
CA ASP A 80 -14.20 27.99 8.79
C ASP A 80 -14.71 26.59 9.20
N ALA A 81 -16.03 26.49 9.37
CA ALA A 81 -16.71 25.26 9.79
C ALA A 81 -16.64 24.15 8.73
N ASP A 82 -16.31 24.49 7.49
CA ASP A 82 -16.09 23.52 6.43
C ASP A 82 -14.74 22.80 6.51
N ARG A 83 -13.78 23.29 7.32
CA ARG A 83 -12.50 22.60 7.53
C ARG A 83 -12.69 21.37 8.39
N SER A 84 -12.20 20.22 7.91
CA SER A 84 -12.34 18.96 8.63
C SER A 84 -11.30 17.93 8.20
N PRO A 85 -10.72 17.15 9.13
CA PRO A 85 -9.63 16.20 8.86
C PRO A 85 -10.13 14.88 8.23
N ILE A 86 -10.98 14.93 7.21
CA ILE A 86 -11.64 13.75 6.62
C ILE A 86 -10.62 12.81 5.95
N PHE A 87 -9.73 13.36 5.11
CA PHE A 87 -8.67 12.58 4.48
C PHE A 87 -7.62 12.10 5.48
N LEU A 88 -7.28 12.91 6.50
CA LEU A 88 -6.41 12.49 7.58
C LEU A 88 -6.97 11.27 8.34
N GLN A 89 -8.26 11.26 8.66
CA GLN A 89 -8.92 10.10 9.30
C GLN A 89 -8.86 8.84 8.43
N PHE A 90 -8.94 9.00 7.10
CA PHE A 90 -8.74 7.88 6.18
C PHE A 90 -7.33 7.33 6.24
N ILE A 91 -6.31 8.20 6.12
CA ILE A 91 -4.91 7.77 6.18
C ILE A 91 -4.57 7.15 7.55
N ASP A 92 -5.13 7.66 8.65
CA ASP A 92 -5.03 7.02 9.97
C ASP A 92 -5.61 5.60 9.93
N CYS A 93 -6.81 5.41 9.39
CA CYS A 93 -7.39 4.07 9.25
C CYS A 93 -6.53 3.12 8.39
N VAL A 94 -5.87 3.64 7.36
CA VAL A 94 -4.89 2.88 6.57
C VAL A 94 -3.69 2.49 7.44
N TRP A 95 -3.15 3.42 8.23
CA TRP A 95 -2.09 3.12 9.18
C TRP A 95 -2.50 2.06 10.21
N GLN A 96 -3.73 2.09 10.74
CA GLN A 96 -4.23 1.02 11.63
C GLN A 96 -4.19 -0.35 10.94
N MET A 97 -4.53 -0.42 9.64
CA MET A 97 -4.44 -1.67 8.88
C MET A 97 -2.99 -2.11 8.66
N THR A 98 -2.06 -1.19 8.40
CA THR A 98 -0.64 -1.56 8.25
C THR A 98 -0.04 -2.06 9.57
N ARG A 99 -0.51 -1.57 10.72
CA ARG A 99 -0.15 -2.08 12.05
C ARG A 99 -0.65 -3.51 12.27
N GLN A 100 -1.91 -3.80 11.92
CA GLN A 100 -2.51 -5.12 12.09
C GLN A 100 -2.03 -6.15 11.04
N PHE A 101 -1.62 -5.70 9.85
CA PHE A 101 -1.16 -6.55 8.75
C PHE A 101 0.21 -6.08 8.19
N PRO A 102 1.33 -6.32 8.90
CA PRO A 102 2.63 -5.74 8.58
C PRO A 102 3.22 -6.11 7.21
N SER A 103 2.76 -7.20 6.60
CA SER A 103 3.25 -7.69 5.30
C SER A 103 2.28 -7.46 4.15
N ALA A 104 1.10 -6.90 4.41
CA ALA A 104 0.03 -6.82 3.39
C ALA A 104 0.10 -5.57 2.50
N PHE A 105 0.89 -4.56 2.89
CA PHE A 105 1.03 -3.29 2.18
C PHE A 105 2.46 -3.10 1.71
N GLU A 106 2.62 -2.69 0.45
CA GLU A 106 3.92 -2.41 -0.17
C GLU A 106 4.53 -1.12 0.36
N PHE A 107 3.69 -0.15 0.71
CA PHE A 107 4.16 1.11 1.28
C PHE A 107 4.37 1.02 2.80
N ASN A 108 5.32 1.81 3.29
CA ASN A 108 5.63 1.93 4.72
C ASN A 108 4.96 3.15 5.37
N GLU A 109 5.23 3.36 6.65
CA GLU A 109 4.68 4.49 7.42
C GLU A 109 5.14 5.86 6.89
N LEU A 110 6.39 5.97 6.39
CA LEU A 110 6.90 7.23 5.85
C LEU A 110 6.06 7.69 4.66
N PHE A 111 5.67 6.78 3.77
CA PHE A 111 4.80 7.09 2.63
C PHE A 111 3.49 7.76 3.06
N LEU A 112 2.82 7.24 4.09
CA LEU A 112 1.58 7.80 4.62
C LEU A 112 1.81 9.18 5.26
N ILE A 113 2.90 9.36 6.01
CA ILE A 113 3.27 10.64 6.61
C ILE A 113 3.59 11.68 5.52
N THR A 114 4.34 11.30 4.48
CA THR A 114 4.69 12.17 3.35
C THR A 114 3.45 12.62 2.58
N ILE A 115 2.46 11.74 2.38
CA ILE A 115 1.16 12.12 1.81
C ILE A 115 0.49 13.20 2.68
N LEU A 116 0.47 13.02 4.00
CA LEU A 116 -0.15 13.99 4.92
C LEU A 116 0.63 15.31 5.02
N ASP A 117 1.96 15.28 4.92
CA ASP A 117 2.75 16.52 4.89
C ASP A 117 2.46 17.33 3.61
N HIS A 118 2.37 16.65 2.47
CA HIS A 118 2.07 17.28 1.19
C HIS A 118 0.58 17.52 0.94
N LEU A 119 -0.31 16.94 1.75
CA LEU A 119 -1.70 17.39 1.86
C LEU A 119 -1.74 18.86 2.25
N TYR A 120 -0.92 19.31 3.20
CA TYR A 120 -0.94 20.68 3.70
C TYR A 120 0.05 21.62 3.00
N SER A 121 1.14 21.09 2.44
CA SER A 121 2.26 21.93 1.98
C SER A 121 1.97 22.73 0.71
N CYS A 122 0.95 22.35 -0.08
CA CYS A 122 0.65 22.92 -1.41
C CYS A 122 1.86 22.92 -2.38
N LEU A 123 2.85 22.05 -2.17
CA LEU A 123 4.03 21.98 -3.03
C LEU A 123 3.69 21.33 -4.39
N PHE A 124 2.75 20.38 -4.35
CA PHE A 124 2.27 19.62 -5.51
C PHE A 124 0.82 19.98 -5.80
N GLY A 125 0.39 19.79 -7.06
CA GLY A 125 -1.00 19.99 -7.45
C GLY A 125 -1.96 18.87 -7.05
N THR A 126 -1.43 17.76 -6.54
CA THR A 126 -2.22 16.53 -6.27
C THR A 126 -3.46 16.80 -5.43
N PHE A 127 -3.34 17.54 -4.33
CA PHE A 127 -4.48 17.82 -3.42
C PHE A 127 -5.09 19.23 -3.58
N LEU A 128 -4.82 19.93 -4.68
CA LEU A 128 -5.45 21.21 -4.96
C LEU A 128 -6.85 21.06 -5.58
N CYS A 129 -7.63 22.14 -5.51
CA CYS A 129 -9.02 22.26 -5.99
C CYS A 129 -10.01 21.36 -5.23
N ASN A 130 -11.29 21.38 -5.64
CA ASN A 130 -12.35 20.62 -4.97
C ASN A 130 -13.01 19.54 -5.85
N CYS A 131 -12.76 19.54 -7.16
CA CYS A 131 -13.28 18.54 -8.08
C CYS A 131 -12.42 18.46 -9.35
N GLU A 132 -12.59 17.38 -10.12
CA GLU A 132 -11.88 17.15 -11.38
C GLU A 132 -12.09 18.28 -12.40
N GLU A 133 -13.32 18.77 -12.54
CA GLU A 133 -13.64 19.89 -13.44
C GLU A 133 -12.80 21.14 -13.14
N GLN A 134 -12.68 21.50 -11.86
CA GLN A 134 -11.85 22.64 -11.45
C GLN A 134 -10.37 22.40 -11.75
N ARG A 135 -9.86 21.18 -11.57
CA ARG A 135 -8.46 20.85 -11.84
C ARG A 135 -8.12 21.00 -13.33
N VAL A 136 -9.05 20.63 -14.21
CA VAL A 136 -8.92 20.84 -15.66
C VAL A 136 -8.96 22.33 -15.98
N LYS A 137 -9.94 23.07 -15.44
CA LYS A 137 -10.08 24.51 -15.68
C LYS A 137 -8.85 25.32 -15.26
N GLU A 138 -8.23 24.94 -14.15
CA GLU A 138 -7.02 25.61 -13.63
C GLU A 138 -5.72 25.08 -14.25
N ASP A 139 -5.80 24.12 -15.18
CA ASP A 139 -4.66 23.43 -15.82
C ASP A 139 -3.67 22.83 -14.80
N VAL A 140 -4.18 22.25 -13.70
CA VAL A 140 -3.34 21.74 -12.60
C VAL A 140 -2.31 20.74 -13.13
N TYR A 141 -2.71 19.86 -14.05
CA TYR A 141 -1.84 18.81 -14.59
C TYR A 141 -0.65 19.33 -15.41
N THR A 142 -0.71 20.55 -15.94
CA THR A 142 0.38 21.14 -16.73
C THR A 142 1.14 22.23 -15.96
N LYS A 143 0.47 22.95 -15.06
CA LYS A 143 1.06 24.03 -14.26
C LYS A 143 1.73 23.57 -12.97
N THR A 144 1.48 22.33 -12.54
CA THR A 144 2.00 21.81 -11.26
C THR A 144 2.63 20.43 -11.41
N ILE A 145 3.42 20.03 -10.42
CA ILE A 145 4.01 18.70 -10.34
C ILE A 145 3.08 17.80 -9.50
N SER A 146 2.98 16.52 -9.87
CA SER A 146 2.29 15.51 -9.07
C SER A 146 3.17 15.03 -7.91
N LEU A 147 2.57 14.87 -6.72
CA LEU A 147 3.20 14.22 -5.58
C LEU A 147 3.72 12.83 -5.95
N TRP A 148 2.98 12.10 -6.78
CA TRP A 148 3.37 10.76 -7.23
C TRP A 148 4.65 10.81 -8.06
N SER A 149 4.90 11.88 -8.83
CA SER A 149 6.17 12.03 -9.55
C SER A 149 7.36 12.08 -8.61
N TYR A 150 7.22 12.75 -7.46
CA TYR A 150 8.23 12.79 -6.41
C TYR A 150 8.38 11.42 -5.74
N ILE A 151 7.29 10.83 -5.23
CA ILE A 151 7.32 9.56 -4.49
C ILE A 151 7.94 8.44 -5.35
N ASN A 152 7.49 8.33 -6.60
CA ASN A 152 7.92 7.26 -7.50
C ASN A 152 9.35 7.42 -8.01
N SER A 153 9.99 8.58 -7.81
CA SER A 153 11.41 8.77 -8.11
C SER A 153 12.34 8.15 -7.06
N GLN A 154 11.81 7.78 -5.89
CA GLN A 154 12.56 7.27 -4.74
C GLN A 154 11.78 6.20 -3.97
N LEU A 155 11.29 5.19 -4.69
CA LEU A 155 10.46 4.09 -4.14
C LEU A 155 11.10 3.34 -2.96
N ASP A 156 12.43 3.22 -2.94
CA ASP A 156 13.15 2.52 -1.87
C ASP A 156 12.92 3.14 -0.48
N GLU A 157 12.61 4.44 -0.40
CA GLU A 157 12.32 5.11 0.87
C GLU A 157 10.92 4.80 1.40
N PHE A 158 10.02 4.47 0.49
CA PHE A 158 8.59 4.28 0.76
C PHE A 158 8.19 2.82 0.80
N SER A 159 9.08 1.92 0.39
CA SER A 159 8.81 0.48 0.32
C SER A 159 8.91 -0.20 1.68
N ASN A 160 8.07 -1.21 1.88
CA ASN A 160 8.04 -2.09 3.03
C ASN A 160 8.83 -3.37 2.70
N PRO A 161 9.96 -3.64 3.38
CA PRO A 161 10.75 -4.85 3.14
C PRO A 161 9.99 -6.15 3.41
N PHE A 162 8.96 -6.12 4.25
CA PHE A 162 8.15 -7.28 4.62
C PHE A 162 6.96 -7.51 3.71
N PHE A 163 6.77 -6.69 2.67
CA PHE A 163 5.65 -6.83 1.76
C PHE A 163 5.69 -8.18 1.04
N VAL A 164 4.55 -8.87 1.10
CA VAL A 164 4.27 -10.10 0.36
C VAL A 164 2.97 -9.91 -0.41
N ASN A 165 3.03 -10.07 -1.72
CA ASN A 165 1.84 -9.99 -2.56
C ASN A 165 1.04 -11.30 -2.46
N TYR A 166 0.06 -11.32 -1.56
CA TYR A 166 -0.94 -12.38 -1.50
C TYR A 166 -2.08 -12.06 -2.45
N GLU A 167 -2.08 -12.69 -3.63
CA GLU A 167 -3.21 -12.60 -4.56
C GLU A 167 -4.49 -13.11 -3.88
N ASN A 168 -5.58 -12.36 -4.03
CA ASN A 168 -6.93 -12.71 -3.56
C ASN A 168 -7.09 -12.84 -2.03
N HIS A 169 -6.20 -12.29 -1.21
CA HIS A 169 -6.36 -12.31 0.24
C HIS A 169 -7.09 -11.07 0.77
N VAL A 170 -8.29 -11.23 1.34
CA VAL A 170 -9.08 -10.14 1.92
C VAL A 170 -8.65 -9.85 3.36
N LEU A 171 -8.51 -8.57 3.72
CA LEU A 171 -8.14 -8.13 5.07
C LEU A 171 -9.37 -7.78 5.90
N TYR A 172 -9.43 -8.28 7.14
CA TYR A 172 -10.48 -7.96 8.11
C TYR A 172 -9.88 -7.36 9.39
N PRO A 173 -9.61 -6.04 9.43
CA PRO A 173 -9.07 -5.41 10.63
C PRO A 173 -10.07 -5.44 11.80
N VAL A 174 -9.54 -5.57 13.00
CA VAL A 174 -10.32 -5.51 14.25
C VAL A 174 -10.57 -4.04 14.61
N ALA A 175 -11.81 -3.61 14.42
CA ALA A 175 -12.26 -2.25 14.73
C ALA A 175 -12.68 -2.08 16.20
N SER A 176 -11.84 -2.52 17.14
CA SER A 176 -12.04 -2.38 18.59
C SER A 176 -11.06 -1.37 19.18
N LEU A 177 -11.46 -0.61 20.20
CA LEU A 177 -10.57 0.30 20.93
C LEU A 177 -9.33 -0.39 21.52
N SER A 178 -9.42 -1.69 21.81
CA SER A 178 -8.27 -2.47 22.31
C SER A 178 -7.23 -2.82 21.25
N HIS A 179 -7.56 -2.64 19.96
CA HIS A 179 -6.70 -2.97 18.82
C HIS A 179 -6.33 -1.75 17.96
N LEU A 180 -6.87 -0.58 18.30
CA LEU A 180 -6.49 0.68 17.68
C LEU A 180 -5.46 1.38 18.54
N GLU A 181 -4.41 1.85 17.88
CA GLU A 181 -3.33 2.58 18.53
C GLU A 181 -3.42 4.07 18.18
N LEU A 182 -2.93 4.94 19.06
CA LEU A 182 -2.67 6.32 18.67
C LEU A 182 -1.47 6.33 17.72
N TRP A 183 -1.58 6.98 16.56
CA TRP A 183 -0.46 7.13 15.64
C TRP A 183 0.59 8.13 16.16
N VAL A 184 1.40 7.67 17.12
CA VAL A 184 2.40 8.50 17.82
C VAL A 184 3.37 9.17 16.85
N ASN A 185 3.81 8.43 15.83
CA ASN A 185 4.76 8.91 14.83
C ASN A 185 4.23 10.01 13.90
N TYR A 186 2.91 10.24 13.89
CA TYR A 186 2.32 11.39 13.20
C TYR A 186 1.88 12.46 14.20
N TYR A 187 1.01 12.13 15.15
CA TYR A 187 0.38 13.11 16.06
C TYR A 187 1.34 13.68 17.12
N VAL A 188 2.38 12.94 17.51
CA VAL A 188 3.31 13.32 18.58
C VAL A 188 4.75 13.46 18.06
N ARG A 189 4.91 13.51 16.74
CA ARG A 189 6.21 13.49 16.05
C ARG A 189 7.14 14.66 16.35
N TRP A 190 6.66 15.72 16.97
CA TRP A 190 7.46 16.89 17.33
C TRP A 190 8.07 16.82 18.72
N ASN A 191 7.64 15.86 19.56
CA ASN A 191 8.21 15.67 20.90
C ASN A 191 9.55 14.92 20.81
N PRO A 192 10.70 15.54 21.15
CA PRO A 192 12.01 14.87 21.05
C PRO A 192 12.13 13.62 21.93
N ARG A 193 11.35 13.51 23.00
CA ARG A 193 11.36 12.34 23.91
C ARG A 193 10.59 11.14 23.38
N MET A 194 9.71 11.36 22.39
CA MET A 194 8.89 10.32 21.79
C MET A 194 9.42 9.91 20.41
N ARG A 195 10.40 10.65 19.88
CA ARG A 195 11.07 10.28 18.64
C ARG A 195 11.95 9.05 18.87
N PRO A 196 11.85 8.01 18.03
CA PRO A 196 12.84 6.94 18.05
C PRO A 196 14.23 7.51 17.74
N GLN A 197 15.26 6.96 18.38
CA GLN A 197 16.65 7.43 18.23
C GLN A 197 17.13 7.34 16.77
N MET A 198 16.64 6.35 16.02
CA MET A 198 16.84 6.22 14.58
C MET A 198 15.48 6.31 13.86
N PRO A 199 15.39 7.04 12.75
CA PRO A 199 14.19 7.06 11.93
C PRO A 199 13.88 5.66 11.38
N ILE A 200 12.66 5.16 11.62
CA ILE A 200 12.23 3.81 11.25
C ILE A 200 12.45 3.52 9.76
N HIS A 201 12.20 4.50 8.89
CA HIS A 201 12.38 4.33 7.44
C HIS A 201 13.83 4.05 7.02
N GLN A 202 14.84 4.54 7.76
CA GLN A 202 16.24 4.24 7.46
C GLN A 202 16.52 2.75 7.70
N THR A 203 16.02 2.22 8.82
CA THR A 203 16.09 0.78 9.12
C THR A 203 15.33 -0.05 8.07
N LEU A 204 14.15 0.40 7.62
CA LEU A 204 13.42 -0.30 6.55
C LEU A 204 14.19 -0.32 5.23
N LYS A 205 14.86 0.78 4.88
CA LYS A 205 15.71 0.89 3.68
C LYS A 205 16.94 -0.03 3.76
N GLU A 206 17.57 -0.11 4.92
CA GLU A 206 18.66 -1.06 5.17
C GLU A 206 18.17 -2.51 5.05
N LEU A 207 16.99 -2.82 5.60
CA LEU A 207 16.37 -4.14 5.48
C LEU A 207 16.03 -4.50 4.03
N LEU A 208 15.62 -3.54 3.20
CA LEU A 208 15.43 -3.76 1.76
C LEU A 208 16.74 -4.16 1.07
N ALA A 209 17.84 -3.47 1.39
CA ALA A 209 19.16 -3.80 0.86
C ALA A 209 19.63 -5.20 1.29
N VAL A 210 19.45 -5.54 2.57
CA VAL A 210 19.77 -6.89 3.10
C VAL A 210 18.91 -7.95 2.44
N ARG A 211 17.61 -7.69 2.25
CA ARG A 211 16.70 -8.62 1.56
C ARG A 211 17.17 -8.87 0.12
N ALA A 212 17.54 -7.83 -0.62
CA ALA A 212 18.01 -7.97 -2.00
C ALA A 212 19.28 -8.83 -2.09
N GLU A 213 20.24 -8.63 -1.17
CA GLU A 213 21.46 -9.43 -1.11
C GLU A 213 21.19 -10.90 -0.77
N LEU A 214 20.31 -11.15 0.21
CA LEU A 214 19.92 -12.51 0.57
C LEU A 214 19.17 -13.21 -0.57
N GLN A 215 18.28 -12.50 -1.26
CA GLN A 215 17.54 -13.02 -2.42
C GLN A 215 18.51 -13.48 -3.51
N LYS A 216 19.48 -12.63 -3.85
CA LYS A 216 20.53 -12.95 -4.83
C LYS A 216 21.35 -14.18 -4.41
N ARG A 217 21.75 -14.25 -3.15
CA ARG A 217 22.53 -15.38 -2.63
C ARG A 217 21.75 -16.69 -2.68
N VAL A 218 20.43 -16.65 -2.43
CA VAL A 218 19.55 -17.81 -2.58
C VAL A 218 19.49 -18.27 -4.03
N GLU A 219 19.32 -17.34 -4.98
CA GLU A 219 19.30 -17.66 -6.41
C GLU A 219 20.62 -18.28 -6.88
N ASP A 220 21.75 -17.74 -6.45
CA ASP A 220 23.08 -18.26 -6.81
C ASP A 220 23.28 -19.68 -6.26
N LEU A 221 22.93 -19.93 -4.99
CA LEU A 221 22.98 -21.27 -4.40
C LEU A 221 22.03 -22.25 -5.09
N GLN A 222 20.84 -21.81 -5.50
CA GLN A 222 19.91 -22.65 -6.27
C GLN A 222 20.49 -23.06 -7.63
N ARG A 223 21.18 -22.14 -8.34
CA ARG A 223 21.88 -22.44 -9.59
C ARG A 223 23.03 -23.42 -9.40
N GLU A 224 23.81 -23.27 -8.32
CA GLU A 224 24.89 -24.22 -7.99
C GLU A 224 24.35 -25.63 -7.73
N VAL A 225 23.25 -25.75 -6.97
CA VAL A 225 22.58 -27.03 -6.70
C VAL A 225 22.06 -27.65 -8.00
N ALA A 226 21.43 -26.88 -8.88
CA ALA A 226 20.93 -27.37 -10.17
C ALA A 226 22.06 -27.89 -11.08
N THR A 227 23.21 -27.22 -11.07
CA THR A 227 24.40 -27.61 -11.87
C THR A 227 25.07 -28.87 -11.31
N ARG A 228 25.09 -29.04 -9.98
CA ARG A 228 25.56 -30.27 -9.32
C ARG A 228 24.61 -31.44 -9.58
N ALA A 229 23.30 -31.21 -9.63
CA ALA A 229 22.32 -32.23 -9.96
C ALA A 229 22.48 -32.74 -11.41
N SER A 230 22.64 -31.85 -12.39
CA SER A 230 22.82 -32.24 -13.80
C SER A 230 24.11 -33.01 -14.06
N SER A 231 25.22 -32.62 -13.43
CA SER A 231 26.51 -33.35 -13.55
C SER A 231 26.50 -34.73 -12.88
N SER A 232 25.61 -34.96 -11.90
CA SER A 232 25.44 -36.28 -11.28
C SER A 232 24.59 -37.25 -12.12
N SER A 233 23.64 -36.75 -12.92
CA SER A 233 22.84 -37.57 -13.86
C SER A 233 23.64 -38.09 -15.06
N GLU A 234 24.67 -37.37 -15.52
CA GLU A 234 25.53 -37.82 -16.63
C GLU A 234 26.51 -38.94 -16.23
N ARG A 235 26.78 -39.13 -14.93
CA ARG A 235 27.66 -40.21 -14.44
C ARG A 235 26.92 -41.54 -14.18
N GLY A 236 25.59 -41.58 -14.35
CA GLY A 236 24.75 -42.74 -14.05
C GLY A 236 24.56 -43.77 -15.18
N SER A 237 24.93 -43.47 -16.42
CA SER A 237 24.77 -44.39 -17.55
C SER A 237 26.07 -45.16 -17.85
N SER A 238 26.31 -46.24 -17.11
CA SER A 238 27.29 -47.26 -17.52
C SER A 238 26.64 -48.28 -18.48
N PRO A 239 27.35 -48.81 -19.49
CA PRO A 239 26.75 -49.70 -20.48
C PRO A 239 26.49 -51.09 -19.87
N SER A 240 25.26 -51.59 -20.00
CA SER A 240 24.93 -52.98 -19.70
C SER A 240 25.64 -53.90 -20.70
N HIS A 241 26.60 -54.71 -20.23
CA HIS A 241 27.18 -55.80 -21.01
C HIS A 241 26.07 -56.76 -21.46
N SER A 242 25.88 -56.86 -22.79
CA SER A 242 25.02 -57.84 -23.42
C SER A 242 25.65 -59.23 -23.32
N VAL A 243 25.04 -60.11 -22.53
CA VAL A 243 25.33 -61.56 -22.53
C VAL A 243 24.42 -62.22 -23.57
N THR A 244 25.01 -62.79 -24.61
CA THR A 244 24.33 -63.60 -25.63
C THR A 244 23.93 -64.98 -25.07
N PRO A 245 22.69 -65.45 -25.28
CA PRO A 245 22.33 -66.84 -24.99
C PRO A 245 22.65 -67.73 -26.20
N VAL A 246 23.31 -68.85 -25.93
CA VAL A 246 23.54 -69.96 -26.87
C VAL A 246 22.22 -70.74 -27.03
N HIS A 247 21.65 -70.75 -28.22
CA HIS A 247 20.52 -71.62 -28.56
C HIS A 247 21.03 -73.00 -28.99
N THR A 248 20.61 -74.04 -28.27
CA THR A 248 20.74 -75.44 -28.68
C THR A 248 19.46 -75.85 -29.42
N SER A 249 19.66 -76.46 -30.59
CA SER A 249 18.63 -76.98 -31.49
C SER A 249 18.11 -78.35 -31.03
N VAL A 250 16.78 -78.51 -31.02
CA VAL A 250 16.07 -79.76 -31.35
C VAL A 250 14.82 -79.38 -32.14
#